data_AF-A0A963RAS7-F1
#
_entry.id   AF-A0A963RAS7-F1
#
_cell.length_a   1.000
_cell.length_b   1.000
_cell.length_c   1.000
_cell.angle_alpha   90.00
_cell.angle_beta   90.00
_cell.angle_gamma   90.00
#
_symmetry.space_group_name_H-M   'P 1'
#
loop_
_entity.id
_entity.type
_entity.pdbx_description
1 polymer ?
#
loop_
_entity_poly.entity_id
_entity_poly.type
_entity_poly.pdbx_seq_one_letter_code
_entity_poly.pdbx_strand_id
1 'polypeptide(L)'
;RAHGITNRLGFFLHIPWPPTRLLVSLPYHERLVRSLLHYDLIGFQCDEWLESFLHYCRKELGADVDESTGRITLDGRVTTARVYPIGINYELFTSYADTPEAIDAQKRVNDSTRNRSTMIGVDRLDYSKGLPERLDGITRLFENKPERVSDVVFIQIAPPSREDIASYQRIRETLEQKTGQINGAFSKIDMVPIRYVNQGHSAAELFGIYRASKIGLVTPLRDGMNLVAKEYVAAQDPDDPGVLILSRFAGAAQQLSDALLVNPYSPDELAYAIETALDMPLAERKRRWEKLEKSVREENITVWTNDFANDLRIIEADLSPPIHN
;
A
#
# COMPACT_ATOMS: atom_id res chain seq x y z
N ARG A 1 21.67 -11.08 21.83
CA ARG A 1 21.89 -12.31 22.61
C ARG A 1 23.36 -12.51 23.03
N ALA A 2 24.35 -12.34 22.15
CA ALA A 2 25.78 -12.50 22.48
C ALA A 2 26.28 -11.64 23.68
N HIS A 3 25.63 -10.49 23.93
CA HIS A 3 25.90 -9.62 25.08
C HIS A 3 25.09 -10.00 26.34
N GLY A 4 24.56 -11.22 26.44
CA GLY A 4 23.80 -11.70 27.60
C GLY A 4 22.35 -11.20 27.71
N ILE A 5 21.85 -10.46 26.72
CA ILE A 5 20.46 -9.95 26.72
C ILE A 5 19.47 -11.11 26.55
N THR A 6 18.64 -11.33 27.56
CA THR A 6 17.61 -12.39 27.61
C THR A 6 16.18 -11.89 27.35
N ASN A 7 15.99 -10.58 27.20
CA ASN A 7 14.69 -9.98 26.89
C ASN A 7 14.01 -10.62 25.67
N ARG A 8 12.68 -10.56 25.65
CA ARG A 8 11.89 -10.90 24.47
C ARG A 8 12.08 -9.85 23.39
N LEU A 9 12.29 -10.31 22.17
CA LEU A 9 12.57 -9.49 21.00
C LEU A 9 11.52 -9.79 19.93
N GLY A 10 10.75 -8.77 19.56
CA GLY A 10 9.87 -8.81 18.40
C GLY A 10 10.52 -8.06 17.23
N PHE A 11 10.37 -8.58 16.01
CA PHE A 11 10.69 -7.91 14.77
C PHE A 11 9.42 -7.84 13.91
N PHE A 12 9.16 -6.69 13.28
CA PHE A 12 8.06 -6.55 12.33
C PHE A 12 8.61 -6.04 10.99
N LEU A 13 8.30 -6.75 9.91
CA LEU A 13 8.72 -6.38 8.56
C LEU A 13 7.60 -5.61 7.84
N HIS A 14 7.80 -4.31 7.68
CA HIS A 14 6.82 -3.44 7.01
C HIS A 14 6.77 -3.57 5.49
N ILE A 15 7.87 -4.04 4.87
CA ILE A 15 7.99 -4.22 3.42
C ILE A 15 7.68 -5.67 3.03
N PRO A 16 7.41 -5.97 1.75
CA PRO A 16 7.19 -7.34 1.31
C PRO A 16 8.37 -8.27 1.64
N TRP A 17 8.07 -9.50 2.04
CA TRP A 17 9.06 -10.57 1.99
C TRP A 17 9.19 -11.09 0.55
N PRO A 18 10.42 -11.24 0.01
CA PRO A 18 10.60 -11.74 -1.35
C PRO A 18 10.37 -13.25 -1.45
N PRO A 19 9.97 -13.77 -2.63
CA PRO A 19 9.96 -15.21 -2.87
C PRO A 19 11.36 -15.80 -2.72
N THR A 20 11.46 -17.05 -2.29
CA THR A 20 12.74 -17.74 -2.00
C THR A 20 13.75 -17.60 -3.12
N ARG A 21 13.37 -17.84 -4.37
CA ARG A 21 14.29 -17.78 -5.52
C ARG A 21 14.88 -16.38 -5.76
N LEU A 22 14.16 -15.33 -5.37
CA LEU A 22 14.69 -13.97 -5.40
C LEU A 22 15.62 -13.74 -4.22
N LEU A 23 15.26 -14.19 -3.01
CA LEU A 23 16.07 -14.01 -1.82
C LEU A 23 17.43 -14.70 -1.89
N VAL A 24 17.49 -15.92 -2.43
CA VAL A 24 18.74 -16.68 -2.56
C VAL A 24 19.74 -16.07 -3.55
N SER A 25 19.31 -15.10 -4.36
CA SER A 25 20.25 -14.33 -5.20
C SER A 25 21.14 -13.38 -4.39
N LEU A 26 20.73 -13.04 -3.16
CA LEU A 26 21.51 -12.20 -2.27
C LEU A 26 22.67 -12.99 -1.65
N PRO A 27 23.93 -12.54 -1.77
CA PRO A 27 25.03 -13.18 -1.05
C PRO A 27 24.76 -13.23 0.45
N TYR A 28 25.04 -14.37 1.08
CA TYR A 28 24.85 -14.58 2.53
C TYR A 28 23.39 -14.45 3.01
N HIS A 29 22.40 -14.71 2.14
CA HIS A 29 20.98 -14.75 2.49
C HIS A 29 20.70 -15.60 3.76
N GLU A 30 21.36 -16.76 3.90
CA GLU A 30 21.21 -17.62 5.09
C GLU A 30 21.59 -16.91 6.39
N ARG A 31 22.69 -16.14 6.38
CA ARG A 31 23.14 -15.38 7.55
C ARG A 31 22.12 -14.34 7.97
N LEU A 32 21.49 -13.66 7.00
CA LEU A 32 20.43 -12.69 7.25
C LEU A 32 19.24 -13.37 7.93
N VAL A 33 18.73 -14.47 7.35
CA VAL A 33 17.54 -15.13 7.88
C VAL A 33 17.82 -15.81 9.23
N ARG A 34 18.98 -16.45 9.41
CA ARG A 34 19.41 -16.96 10.72
C ARG A 34 19.49 -15.86 11.77
N SER A 35 19.85 -14.63 11.39
CA SER A 35 19.82 -13.48 12.29
C SER A 35 18.39 -13.08 12.67
N LEU A 36 17.43 -13.19 11.75
CA LEU A 36 16.01 -12.96 12.04
C LEU A 36 15.43 -14.03 12.99
N LEU A 37 15.88 -15.29 12.88
CA LEU A 37 15.47 -16.37 13.80
C LEU A 37 16.05 -16.24 15.23
N HIS A 38 16.69 -15.11 15.57
CA HIS A 38 16.99 -14.75 16.95
C HIS A 38 15.90 -13.92 17.64
N TYR A 39 14.93 -13.42 16.88
CA TYR A 39 13.71 -12.82 17.43
C TYR A 39 12.77 -13.92 17.90
N ASP A 40 12.06 -13.66 19.00
CA ASP A 40 11.07 -14.59 19.55
C ASP A 40 9.77 -14.52 18.73
N LEU A 41 9.44 -13.33 18.22
CA LEU A 41 8.32 -13.06 17.32
C LEU A 41 8.78 -12.32 16.07
N ILE A 42 8.33 -12.78 14.91
CA ILE A 42 8.46 -12.09 13.62
C ILE A 42 7.06 -11.80 13.07
N GLY A 43 6.77 -10.53 12.79
CA GLY A 43 5.51 -10.11 12.19
C GLY A 43 5.65 -9.71 10.72
N PHE A 44 4.63 -10.06 9.93
CA PHE A 44 4.50 -9.70 8.51
C PHE A 44 3.18 -8.98 8.25
N GLN A 45 3.08 -8.28 7.13
CA GLN A 45 1.88 -7.51 6.78
C GLN A 45 0.70 -8.35 6.28
N CYS A 46 0.96 -9.49 5.65
CA CYS A 46 -0.07 -10.33 5.05
C CYS A 46 0.41 -11.79 4.92
N ASP A 47 -0.52 -12.70 4.64
CA ASP A 47 -0.23 -14.14 4.58
C ASP A 47 0.78 -14.48 3.47
N GLU A 48 0.75 -13.79 2.34
CA GLU A 48 1.69 -14.05 1.22
C GLU A 48 3.16 -13.87 1.66
N TRP A 49 3.44 -12.86 2.49
CA TRP A 49 4.78 -12.60 3.00
C TRP A 49 5.18 -13.61 4.07
N LEU A 50 4.25 -14.00 4.95
CA LEU A 50 4.48 -15.03 5.96
C LEU A 50 4.77 -16.38 5.29
N GLU A 51 3.91 -16.82 4.37
CA GLU A 51 4.06 -18.09 3.65
C GLU A 51 5.40 -18.16 2.91
N SER A 52 5.80 -17.07 2.24
CA SER A 52 7.09 -16.99 1.54
C SER A 52 8.27 -17.10 2.52
N PHE A 53 8.16 -16.53 3.72
CA PHE A 53 9.17 -16.64 4.78
C PHE A 53 9.26 -18.07 5.33
N LEU A 54 8.11 -18.67 5.69
CA LEU A 54 8.03 -20.04 6.19
C LEU A 54 8.57 -21.04 5.16
N HIS A 55 8.24 -20.83 3.88
CA HIS A 55 8.75 -21.63 2.78
C HIS A 55 10.28 -21.56 2.69
N TYR A 56 10.86 -20.36 2.79
CA TYR A 56 12.31 -20.19 2.82
C TYR A 56 12.94 -20.90 4.03
N CYS A 57 12.40 -20.72 5.24
CA CYS A 57 12.92 -21.35 6.45
C CYS A 57 12.94 -22.87 6.35
N ARG A 58 11.87 -23.48 5.81
CA ARG A 58 11.83 -24.93 5.62
C ARG A 58 12.76 -25.40 4.51
N LYS A 59 12.70 -24.78 3.33
CA LYS A 59 13.33 -25.32 2.12
C LYS A 59 14.82 -24.99 2.01
N GLU A 60 15.21 -23.78 2.39
CA GLU A 60 16.61 -23.33 2.27
C GLU A 60 17.40 -23.54 3.55
N LEU A 61 16.81 -23.32 4.73
CA LEU A 61 17.52 -23.50 6.00
C LEU A 61 17.35 -24.89 6.63
N GLY A 62 16.42 -25.70 6.13
CA GLY A 62 16.10 -27.00 6.73
C GLY A 62 15.49 -26.91 8.13
N ALA A 63 14.88 -25.77 8.47
CA ALA A 63 14.20 -25.60 9.76
C ALA A 63 12.94 -26.49 9.83
N ASP A 64 12.62 -26.95 11.04
CA ASP A 64 11.32 -27.56 11.32
C ASP A 64 10.28 -26.44 11.43
N VAL A 65 9.25 -26.47 10.57
CA VAL A 65 8.28 -25.39 10.42
C VAL A 65 6.87 -25.95 10.50
N ASP A 66 6.16 -25.57 11.56
CA ASP A 66 4.73 -25.76 11.70
C ASP A 66 3.99 -24.55 11.12
N GLU A 67 3.41 -24.70 9.92
CA GLU A 67 2.69 -23.63 9.22
C GLU A 67 1.42 -23.20 9.95
N SER A 68 0.78 -24.11 10.69
CA SER A 68 -0.49 -23.83 11.35
C SER A 68 -0.31 -22.87 12.53
N THR A 69 0.84 -22.92 13.19
CA THR A 69 1.19 -22.06 14.32
C THR A 69 2.18 -20.96 13.96
N GLY A 70 2.84 -21.07 12.80
CA GLY A 70 3.95 -20.21 12.40
C GLY A 70 5.24 -20.48 13.18
N ARG A 71 5.33 -21.61 13.90
CA ARG A 71 6.48 -21.94 14.74
C ARG A 71 7.62 -22.51 13.91
N ILE A 72 8.82 -21.97 14.09
CA ILE A 72 10.04 -22.31 13.37
C ILE A 72 11.08 -22.76 14.39
N THR A 73 11.59 -23.97 14.25
CA THR A 73 12.66 -24.52 15.08
C THR A 73 13.92 -24.76 14.25
N LEU A 74 15.02 -24.12 14.63
CA LEU A 74 16.32 -24.28 13.98
C LEU A 74 17.43 -24.25 15.03
N ASP A 75 18.31 -25.26 15.01
CA ASP A 75 19.47 -25.37 15.92
C ASP A 75 19.08 -25.21 17.41
N GLY A 76 17.95 -25.81 17.81
CA GLY A 76 17.41 -25.76 19.18
C GLY A 76 16.77 -24.43 19.58
N ARG A 77 16.66 -23.47 18.66
CA ARG A 77 15.96 -22.19 18.88
C ARG A 77 14.58 -22.23 18.28
N VAL A 78 13.63 -21.57 18.95
CA VAL A 78 12.24 -21.45 18.52
C VAL A 78 11.94 -19.98 18.25
N THR A 79 11.35 -19.71 17.08
CA THR A 79 10.80 -18.41 16.68
C THR A 79 9.37 -18.61 16.22
N THR A 80 8.47 -17.68 16.53
CA THR A 80 7.11 -17.67 15.98
C THR A 80 7.00 -16.58 14.92
N ALA A 81 6.41 -16.88 13.76
CA ALA A 81 6.12 -15.91 12.71
C ALA A 81 4.61 -15.79 12.48
N ARG A 82 4.08 -14.56 12.43
CA ARG A 82 2.64 -14.27 12.32
C ARG A 82 2.35 -13.06 11.44
N VAL A 83 1.09 -12.90 11.04
CA VAL A 83 0.59 -11.75 10.27
C VAL A 83 -0.04 -10.73 11.21
N TYR A 84 0.36 -9.47 11.07
CA TYR A 84 -0.25 -8.31 11.72
C TYR A 84 -0.37 -7.20 10.67
N PRO A 85 -1.51 -7.08 9.98
CA PRO A 85 -1.70 -6.06 8.95
C PRO A 85 -1.72 -4.67 9.58
N ILE A 86 -0.78 -3.79 9.23
CA ILE A 86 -0.75 -2.45 9.81
C ILE A 86 -1.94 -1.60 9.33
N GLY A 87 -2.61 -0.93 10.27
CA GLY A 87 -3.69 0.02 10.01
C GLY A 87 -3.25 1.48 10.12
N ILE A 88 -4.17 2.40 9.79
CA ILE A 88 -3.99 3.83 10.09
C ILE A 88 -4.54 4.15 11.48
N ASN A 89 -4.22 5.33 12.01
CA ASN A 89 -4.99 5.89 13.13
C ASN A 89 -6.28 6.47 12.55
N TYR A 90 -7.33 5.65 12.50
CA TYR A 90 -8.59 5.98 11.84
C TYR A 90 -9.21 7.24 12.46
N GLU A 91 -9.35 7.27 13.78
CA GLU A 91 -9.99 8.36 14.51
C GLU A 91 -9.25 9.69 14.31
N LEU A 92 -7.92 9.67 14.44
CA LEU A 92 -7.09 10.85 14.19
C LEU A 92 -7.23 11.32 12.74
N PHE A 93 -7.17 10.40 11.78
CA PHE A 93 -7.22 10.77 10.37
C PHE A 93 -8.60 11.35 10.00
N THR A 94 -9.69 10.75 10.47
CA THR A 94 -11.04 11.28 10.24
C THR A 94 -11.32 12.59 10.95
N SER A 95 -10.61 12.89 12.06
CA SER A 95 -10.74 14.18 12.75
C SER A 95 -10.29 15.38 11.91
N TYR A 96 -9.53 15.15 10.83
CA TYR A 96 -9.14 16.22 9.90
C TYR A 96 -10.30 16.73 9.04
N ALA A 97 -11.42 16.02 8.95
CA ALA A 97 -12.54 16.37 8.07
C ALA A 97 -13.04 17.81 8.23
N ASP A 98 -13.08 18.30 9.47
CA ASP A 98 -13.61 19.63 9.81
C ASP A 98 -12.51 20.70 9.96
N THR A 99 -11.26 20.36 9.64
CA THR A 99 -10.16 21.34 9.70
C THR A 99 -10.24 22.32 8.54
N PRO A 100 -9.93 23.62 8.76
CA PRO A 100 -9.88 24.61 7.69
C PRO A 100 -8.99 24.18 6.53
N GLU A 101 -7.85 23.54 6.81
CA GLU A 101 -6.90 23.06 5.81
C GLU A 101 -7.50 22.00 4.90
N ALA A 102 -8.24 21.03 5.46
CA ALA A 102 -8.91 19.99 4.69
C ALA A 102 -10.07 20.56 3.84
N ILE A 103 -10.90 21.43 4.42
CA ILE A 103 -12.02 22.07 3.73
C ILE A 103 -11.49 22.92 2.56
N ASP A 104 -10.46 23.72 2.79
CA ASP A 104 -9.84 24.54 1.76
C ASP A 104 -9.20 23.68 0.66
N ALA A 105 -8.51 22.60 1.02
CA ALA A 105 -7.92 21.69 0.05
C ALA A 105 -8.99 20.99 -0.81
N GLN A 106 -10.07 20.52 -0.19
CA GLN A 106 -11.21 19.91 -0.90
C GLN A 106 -11.83 20.91 -1.89
N LYS A 107 -12.09 22.14 -1.43
CA LYS A 107 -12.65 23.20 -2.26
C LYS A 107 -11.73 23.54 -3.44
N ARG A 108 -10.42 23.70 -3.19
CA ARG A 108 -9.43 23.97 -4.25
C ARG A 108 -9.45 22.90 -5.34
N VAL A 109 -9.54 21.62 -4.97
CA VAL A 109 -9.62 20.53 -5.95
C VAL A 109 -10.91 20.64 -6.76
N ASN A 110 -12.07 20.75 -6.11
CA ASN A 110 -13.38 20.86 -6.77
C ASN A 110 -13.47 22.05 -7.73
N ASP A 111 -13.05 23.24 -7.29
CA ASP A 111 -13.06 24.46 -8.11
C ASP A 111 -12.14 24.30 -9.34
N SER A 112 -11.01 23.61 -9.17
CA SER A 112 -10.02 23.44 -10.23
C SER A 112 -10.40 22.42 -11.30
N THR A 113 -11.29 21.46 -11.01
CA THR A 113 -11.65 20.40 -11.97
C THR A 113 -12.88 20.74 -12.80
N ARG A 114 -13.61 21.82 -12.48
CA ARG A 114 -14.76 22.33 -13.25
C ARG A 114 -15.81 21.24 -13.54
N ASN A 115 -16.23 20.52 -12.51
CA ASN A 115 -17.19 19.40 -12.57
C ASN A 115 -16.70 18.11 -13.24
N ARG A 116 -15.40 17.99 -13.54
CA ARG A 116 -14.79 16.73 -13.97
C ARG A 116 -14.51 15.82 -12.78
N SER A 117 -14.58 14.51 -13.00
CA SER A 117 -14.22 13.50 -12.02
C SER A 117 -12.72 13.54 -11.73
N THR A 118 -12.36 13.91 -10.50
CA THR A 118 -10.96 13.88 -10.06
C THR A 118 -10.55 12.44 -9.76
N MET A 119 -9.45 12.01 -10.37
CA MET A 119 -8.73 10.79 -10.01
C MET A 119 -7.45 11.17 -9.28
N ILE A 120 -7.08 10.47 -8.21
CA ILE A 120 -5.92 10.81 -7.37
C ILE A 120 -4.98 9.62 -7.20
N GLY A 121 -3.69 9.88 -7.36
CA GLY A 121 -2.60 8.99 -6.92
C GLY A 121 -1.70 9.75 -5.96
N VAL A 122 -1.38 9.17 -4.81
CA VAL A 122 -0.46 9.76 -3.82
C VAL A 122 0.56 8.72 -3.44
N ASP A 123 1.81 8.92 -3.82
CA ASP A 123 2.87 7.97 -3.55
C ASP A 123 4.21 8.69 -3.44
N ARG A 124 5.12 8.20 -2.60
CA ARG A 124 6.52 8.61 -2.73
C ARG A 124 7.01 8.23 -4.14
N LEU A 125 7.85 9.05 -4.72
CA LEU A 125 8.53 8.70 -5.96
C LEU A 125 9.41 7.47 -5.71
N ASP A 126 8.96 6.27 -6.10
CA ASP A 126 9.62 4.99 -5.82
C ASP A 126 9.20 3.96 -6.90
N TYR A 127 10.12 3.09 -7.33
CA TYR A 127 9.87 2.16 -8.46
C TYR A 127 8.83 1.10 -8.12
N SER A 128 8.63 0.80 -6.83
CA SER A 128 7.64 -0.19 -6.42
C SER A 128 6.20 0.33 -6.57
N LYS A 129 6.00 1.64 -6.78
CA LYS A 129 4.69 2.29 -6.78
C LYS A 129 3.93 2.26 -8.10
N GLY A 130 4.54 1.72 -9.15
CA GLY A 130 3.88 1.52 -10.44
C GLY A 130 3.39 2.82 -11.07
N LEU A 131 4.10 3.94 -10.84
CA LEU A 131 3.70 5.26 -11.32
C LEU A 131 3.72 5.34 -12.86
N PRO A 132 4.75 4.83 -13.56
CA PRO A 132 4.73 4.78 -15.03
C PRO A 132 3.57 3.94 -15.56
N GLU A 133 3.33 2.77 -14.97
CA GLU A 133 2.27 1.84 -15.37
C GLU A 133 0.88 2.44 -15.13
N ARG A 134 0.72 3.23 -14.07
CA ARG A 134 -0.50 3.98 -13.80
C ARG A 134 -0.81 4.97 -14.93
N LEU A 135 0.20 5.72 -15.37
CA LEU A 135 0.06 6.63 -16.51
C LEU A 135 -0.24 5.88 -17.81
N ASP A 136 0.33 4.69 -17.99
CA ASP A 136 0.06 3.85 -19.16
C ASP A 136 -1.40 3.37 -19.20
N GLY A 137 -1.99 2.98 -18.06
CA GLY A 137 -3.42 2.63 -18.00
C GLY A 137 -4.35 3.82 -18.25
N ILE A 138 -4.01 5.00 -17.75
CA ILE A 138 -4.78 6.23 -18.05
C ILE A 138 -4.67 6.57 -19.53
N THR A 139 -3.47 6.45 -20.11
CA THR A 139 -3.26 6.66 -21.55
C THR A 139 -4.08 5.68 -22.37
N ARG A 140 -4.12 4.40 -21.97
CA ARG A 140 -4.93 3.38 -22.63
C ARG A 140 -6.43 3.69 -22.59
N LEU A 141 -6.94 4.23 -21.47
CA LEU A 141 -8.31 4.73 -21.42
C LEU A 141 -8.54 5.84 -22.45
N PHE A 142 -7.65 6.82 -22.53
CA PHE A 142 -7.78 7.95 -23.46
C PHE A 142 -7.69 7.53 -24.93
N GLU A 143 -6.84 6.55 -25.25
CA GLU A 143 -6.74 5.98 -26.60
C GLU A 143 -8.00 5.20 -26.99
N ASN A 144 -8.51 4.37 -26.08
CA ASN A 144 -9.68 3.52 -26.33
C ASN A 144 -11.00 4.31 -26.31
N LYS A 145 -11.05 5.39 -25.52
CA LYS A 145 -12.25 6.20 -25.24
C LYS A 145 -11.92 7.70 -25.28
N PRO A 146 -11.60 8.28 -26.46
CA PRO A 146 -11.22 9.69 -26.56
C PRO A 146 -12.26 10.67 -26.00
N GLU A 147 -13.54 10.28 -25.99
CA GLU A 147 -14.63 11.03 -25.37
C GLU A 147 -14.47 11.21 -23.86
N ARG A 148 -13.87 10.22 -23.16
CA ARG A 148 -13.68 10.24 -21.69
C ARG A 148 -12.56 11.16 -21.22
N VAL A 149 -11.69 11.61 -22.13
CA VAL A 149 -10.59 12.54 -21.80
C VAL A 149 -11.12 13.81 -21.13
N SER A 150 -12.32 14.27 -21.52
CA SER A 150 -12.92 15.49 -20.95
C SER A 150 -13.70 15.28 -19.66
N ASP A 151 -13.92 14.03 -19.25
CA ASP A 151 -14.70 13.68 -18.06
C ASP A 151 -13.82 13.67 -16.80
N VAL A 152 -12.49 13.57 -16.95
CA VAL A 152 -11.58 13.31 -15.84
C VAL A 152 -10.40 14.28 -15.78
N VAL A 153 -9.90 14.47 -14.57
CA VAL A 153 -8.57 15.05 -14.31
C VAL A 153 -7.84 14.11 -13.37
N PHE A 154 -6.68 13.62 -13.77
CA PHE A 154 -5.81 12.86 -12.90
C PHE A 154 -4.81 13.78 -12.20
N ILE A 155 -4.72 13.65 -10.88
CA ILE A 155 -3.74 14.33 -10.04
C ILE A 155 -2.80 13.25 -9.49
N GLN A 156 -1.50 13.38 -9.74
CA GLN A 156 -0.47 12.58 -9.12
C GLN A 156 0.33 13.46 -8.17
N ILE A 157 0.20 13.22 -6.86
CA ILE A 157 1.06 13.82 -5.85
C ILE A 157 2.22 12.85 -5.62
N ALA A 158 3.45 13.30 -5.87
CA ALA A 158 4.64 12.50 -5.65
C ALA A 158 5.73 13.35 -4.99
N PRO A 159 5.76 13.46 -3.65
CA PRO A 159 6.82 14.21 -2.99
C PRO A 159 8.20 13.59 -3.33
N PRO A 160 9.25 14.42 -3.45
CA PRO A 160 10.59 13.92 -3.71
C PRO A 160 11.03 12.92 -2.65
N SER A 161 11.76 11.89 -3.08
CA SER A 161 12.32 10.89 -2.17
C SER A 161 13.67 10.42 -2.71
N ARG A 162 14.68 10.37 -1.84
CA ARG A 162 15.99 9.75 -2.14
C ARG A 162 16.60 10.25 -3.46
N GLU A 163 16.63 11.56 -3.63
CA GLU A 163 17.01 12.22 -4.89
C GLU A 163 18.45 11.91 -5.34
N ASP A 164 19.33 11.51 -4.41
CA ASP A 164 20.72 11.14 -4.70
C ASP A 164 20.87 9.74 -5.33
N ILE A 165 19.79 8.96 -5.40
CA ILE A 165 19.84 7.59 -5.93
C ILE A 165 19.43 7.60 -7.41
N ALA A 166 20.32 7.14 -8.28
CA ALA A 166 20.11 7.13 -9.74
C ALA A 166 18.81 6.45 -10.21
N SER A 167 18.35 5.41 -9.51
CA SER A 167 17.06 4.77 -9.84
C SER A 167 15.87 5.70 -9.62
N TYR A 168 15.92 6.57 -8.60
CA TYR A 168 14.85 7.53 -8.30
C TYR A 168 14.83 8.67 -9.32
N GLN A 169 16.00 9.13 -9.76
CA GLN A 169 16.13 10.13 -10.83
C GLN A 169 15.53 9.63 -12.15
N ARG A 170 15.83 8.39 -12.57
CA ARG A 170 15.27 7.81 -13.80
C ARG A 170 13.75 7.70 -13.78
N ILE A 171 13.17 7.36 -12.63
CA ILE A 171 11.70 7.27 -12.50
C ILE A 171 11.10 8.66 -12.64
N ARG A 172 11.70 9.68 -12.01
CA ARG A 172 11.27 11.07 -12.15
C ARG A 172 11.26 11.50 -13.61
N GLU A 173 12.39 11.32 -14.30
CA GLU A 173 12.53 11.65 -15.73
C GLU A 173 11.48 10.93 -16.58
N THR A 174 11.25 9.64 -16.30
CA THR A 174 10.22 8.84 -16.99
C THR A 174 8.82 9.40 -16.77
N LEU A 175 8.49 9.80 -15.54
CA LEU A 175 7.18 10.36 -15.21
C LEU A 175 6.97 11.75 -15.82
N GLU A 176 7.99 12.61 -15.75
CA GLU A 176 7.95 13.95 -16.36
C GLU A 176 7.79 13.84 -17.89
N GLN A 177 8.53 12.94 -18.53
CA GLN A 177 8.42 12.67 -19.96
C GLN A 177 7.04 12.13 -20.34
N LYS A 178 6.55 11.07 -19.67
CA LYS A 178 5.22 10.48 -19.93
C LYS A 178 4.12 11.52 -19.71
N THR A 179 4.18 12.26 -18.62
CA THR A 179 3.22 13.34 -18.34
C THR A 179 3.21 14.39 -19.44
N GLY A 180 4.39 14.83 -19.90
CA GLY A 180 4.52 15.77 -21.01
C GLY A 180 3.94 15.23 -22.32
N GLN A 181 4.21 13.97 -22.65
CA GLN A 181 3.67 13.30 -23.85
C GLN A 181 2.15 13.19 -23.80
N ILE A 182 1.59 12.69 -22.69
CA ILE A 182 0.14 12.52 -22.51
C ILE A 182 -0.56 13.88 -22.57
N ASN A 183 -0.06 14.87 -21.82
CA ASN A 183 -0.65 16.20 -21.86
C ASN A 183 -0.52 16.84 -23.25
N GLY A 184 0.60 16.65 -23.96
CA GLY A 184 0.76 17.14 -25.33
C GLY A 184 -0.23 16.52 -26.32
N ALA A 185 -0.59 15.25 -26.14
CA ALA A 185 -1.52 14.52 -27.00
C ALA A 185 -3.00 14.79 -26.68
N PHE A 186 -3.36 14.94 -25.40
CA PHE A 186 -4.75 14.90 -24.94
C PHE A 186 -5.26 16.20 -24.29
N SER A 187 -4.41 17.20 -24.06
CA SER A 187 -4.87 18.50 -23.52
C SER A 187 -5.78 19.23 -24.50
N LYS A 188 -6.73 19.98 -23.95
CA LYS A 188 -7.56 20.96 -24.66
C LYS A 188 -7.22 22.36 -24.15
N ILE A 189 -7.71 23.39 -24.84
CA ILE A 189 -7.47 24.80 -24.47
C ILE A 189 -7.82 25.08 -23.01
N ASP A 190 -8.87 24.43 -22.49
CA ASP A 190 -9.41 24.66 -21.15
C ASP A 190 -9.06 23.56 -20.13
N MET A 191 -8.22 22.58 -20.48
CA MET A 191 -8.02 21.38 -19.67
C MET A 191 -6.69 20.66 -19.96
N VAL A 192 -5.98 20.34 -18.87
CA VAL A 192 -4.81 19.45 -18.85
C VAL A 192 -5.19 18.17 -18.09
N PRO A 193 -5.12 16.98 -18.71
CA PRO A 193 -5.66 15.75 -18.13
C PRO A 193 -4.80 15.20 -16.99
N ILE A 194 -3.47 15.37 -17.04
CA ILE A 194 -2.55 14.88 -16.01
C ILE A 194 -1.89 16.06 -15.28
N ARG A 195 -2.11 16.15 -13.97
CA ARG A 195 -1.46 17.11 -13.08
C ARG A 195 -0.47 16.38 -12.19
N TYR A 196 0.82 16.51 -12.51
CA TYR A 196 1.91 15.96 -11.72
C TYR A 196 2.42 17.01 -10.71
N VAL A 197 2.27 16.73 -9.41
CA VAL A 197 2.61 17.63 -8.31
C VAL A 197 3.75 17.00 -7.50
N ASN A 198 4.95 17.58 -7.63
CA ASN A 198 6.15 17.13 -6.92
C ASN A 198 6.34 17.92 -5.61
N GLN A 199 5.32 17.93 -4.75
CA GLN A 199 5.33 18.64 -3.46
C GLN A 199 4.69 17.77 -2.37
N GLY A 200 5.18 17.92 -1.14
CA GLY A 200 4.58 17.30 0.04
C GLY A 200 3.36 18.09 0.51
N HIS A 201 2.40 17.38 1.09
CA HIS A 201 1.19 17.95 1.70
C HIS A 201 1.03 17.44 3.12
N SER A 202 0.38 18.23 3.97
CA SER A 202 0.01 17.80 5.32
C SER A 202 -1.08 16.71 5.27
N ALA A 203 -1.23 15.95 6.36
CA ALA A 203 -2.28 14.93 6.44
C ALA A 203 -3.70 15.52 6.29
N ALA A 204 -3.94 16.71 6.85
CA ALA A 204 -5.21 17.42 6.71
C ALA A 204 -5.49 17.85 5.26
N GLU A 205 -4.48 18.39 4.55
CA GLU A 205 -4.64 18.71 3.13
C GLU A 205 -4.91 17.47 2.28
N LEU A 206 -4.17 16.37 2.52
CA LEU A 206 -4.39 15.11 1.82
C LEU A 206 -5.79 14.57 2.08
N PHE A 207 -6.29 14.67 3.31
CA PHE A 207 -7.67 14.31 3.64
C PHE A 207 -8.68 15.05 2.75
N GLY A 208 -8.55 16.37 2.64
CA GLY A 208 -9.40 17.20 1.78
C GLY A 208 -9.29 16.82 0.29
N ILE A 209 -8.07 16.55 -0.19
CA ILE A 209 -7.82 16.12 -1.58
C ILE A 209 -8.46 14.76 -1.86
N TYR A 210 -8.32 13.79 -0.95
CA TYR A 210 -8.97 12.48 -1.06
C TYR A 210 -10.49 12.60 -1.04
N ARG A 211 -11.05 13.44 -0.15
CA ARG A 211 -12.49 13.72 -0.06
C ARG A 211 -13.06 14.31 -1.36
N ALA A 212 -12.28 15.14 -2.06
CA ALA A 212 -12.67 15.68 -3.36
C ALA A 212 -12.53 14.70 -4.54
N SER A 213 -11.86 13.57 -4.35
CA SER A 213 -11.46 12.67 -5.43
C SER A 213 -12.39 11.49 -5.59
N LYS A 214 -13.02 11.36 -6.77
CA LYS A 214 -13.98 10.29 -7.09
C LYS A 214 -13.34 8.93 -7.32
N ILE A 215 -12.05 8.89 -7.67
CA ILE A 215 -11.32 7.64 -7.88
C ILE A 215 -9.95 7.73 -7.22
N GLY A 216 -9.64 6.78 -6.34
CA GLY A 216 -8.30 6.58 -5.77
C GLY A 216 -7.55 5.52 -6.56
N LEU A 217 -6.42 5.89 -7.16
CA LEU A 217 -5.55 5.00 -7.94
C LEU A 217 -4.34 4.59 -7.11
N VAL A 218 -4.42 3.42 -6.49
CA VAL A 218 -3.34 2.84 -5.67
C VAL A 218 -2.82 1.58 -6.37
N THR A 219 -1.88 1.78 -7.30
CA THR A 219 -1.46 0.73 -8.25
C THR A 219 0.01 0.30 -8.10
N PRO A 220 0.54 0.02 -6.89
CA PRO A 220 1.92 -0.40 -6.74
C PRO A 220 2.17 -1.75 -7.41
N LEU A 221 3.36 -1.92 -7.99
CA LEU A 221 3.84 -3.20 -8.53
C LEU A 221 4.04 -4.23 -7.42
N ARG A 222 4.47 -3.78 -6.24
CA ARG A 222 4.56 -4.58 -5.02
C ARG A 222 4.60 -3.66 -3.80
N ASP A 223 3.77 -3.90 -2.80
CA ASP A 223 3.75 -3.09 -1.58
C ASP A 223 3.44 -3.95 -0.36
N GLY A 224 4.12 -3.65 0.77
CA GLY A 224 3.94 -4.41 1.99
C GLY A 224 2.52 -4.32 2.51
N MET A 225 1.93 -3.12 2.45
CA MET A 225 0.54 -2.85 2.84
C MET A 225 -0.11 -1.83 1.91
N ASN A 226 0.43 -0.60 1.88
CA ASN A 226 -0.15 0.61 1.30
C ASN A 226 -1.23 1.29 2.18
N LEU A 227 -0.80 2.24 3.00
CA LEU A 227 -1.68 3.01 3.88
C LEU A 227 -2.47 4.10 3.14
N VAL A 228 -2.01 4.56 1.97
CA VAL A 228 -2.73 5.54 1.15
C VAL A 228 -4.08 4.99 0.70
N ALA A 229 -4.17 3.69 0.39
CA ALA A 229 -5.46 3.04 0.13
C ALA A 229 -6.45 3.16 1.31
N LYS A 230 -5.94 2.94 2.54
CA LYS A 230 -6.75 3.04 3.77
C LYS A 230 -7.15 4.48 4.07
N GLU A 231 -6.23 5.43 3.92
CA GLU A 231 -6.49 6.86 4.06
C GLU A 231 -7.53 7.34 3.04
N TYR A 232 -7.40 6.95 1.77
CA TYR A 232 -8.36 7.30 0.73
C TYR A 232 -9.77 6.88 1.11
N VAL A 233 -9.95 5.62 1.54
CA VAL A 233 -11.24 5.06 1.99
C VAL A 233 -11.79 5.82 3.20
N ALA A 234 -10.96 6.08 4.21
CA ALA A 234 -11.35 6.79 5.42
C ALA A 234 -11.76 8.25 5.18
N ALA A 235 -11.21 8.88 4.13
CA ALA A 235 -11.53 10.24 3.74
C ALA A 235 -12.78 10.37 2.86
N GLN A 236 -13.45 9.30 2.45
CA GLN A 236 -14.61 9.39 1.54
C GLN A 236 -15.91 9.79 2.26
N ASP A 237 -16.71 10.61 1.60
CA ASP A 237 -18.05 11.02 2.05
C ASP A 237 -19.01 9.81 2.04
N PRO A 238 -19.64 9.42 3.16
CA PRO A 238 -20.58 8.32 3.20
C PRO A 238 -21.77 8.47 2.23
N ASP A 239 -22.15 9.71 1.90
CA ASP A 239 -23.29 9.97 1.03
C ASP A 239 -22.95 9.97 -0.45
N ASP A 240 -21.68 10.18 -0.80
CA ASP A 240 -21.20 10.14 -2.18
C ASP A 240 -19.74 9.64 -2.30
N PRO A 241 -19.42 8.42 -1.84
CA PRO A 241 -18.05 7.96 -1.70
C PRO A 241 -17.42 7.64 -3.06
N GLY A 242 -16.14 7.97 -3.24
CA GLY A 242 -15.38 7.57 -4.42
C GLY A 242 -15.10 6.06 -4.47
N VAL A 243 -14.40 5.65 -5.54
CA VAL A 243 -14.04 4.25 -5.81
C VAL A 243 -12.54 4.06 -5.66
N LEU A 244 -12.15 3.07 -4.86
CA LEU A 244 -10.75 2.65 -4.76
C LEU A 244 -10.44 1.62 -5.87
N ILE A 245 -9.45 1.94 -6.70
CA ILE A 245 -8.77 0.99 -7.60
C ILE A 245 -7.45 0.61 -6.96
N LEU A 246 -7.25 -0.68 -6.68
CA LEU A 246 -6.17 -1.17 -5.86
C LEU A 246 -5.39 -2.29 -6.56
N SER A 247 -4.07 -2.19 -6.56
CA SER A 247 -3.21 -3.29 -7.02
C SER A 247 -3.43 -4.52 -6.16
N ARG A 248 -3.64 -5.67 -6.79
CA ARG A 248 -3.67 -6.98 -6.11
C ARG A 248 -2.32 -7.36 -5.48
N PHE A 249 -1.24 -6.62 -5.78
CA PHE A 249 0.10 -6.82 -5.21
C PHE A 249 0.42 -5.89 -4.03
N ALA A 250 -0.57 -5.16 -3.53
CA ALA A 250 -0.48 -4.44 -2.26
C ALA A 250 -1.03 -5.31 -1.14
N GLY A 251 -0.35 -5.36 0.02
CA GLY A 251 -0.87 -6.11 1.18
C GLY A 251 -2.27 -5.69 1.62
N ALA A 252 -2.65 -4.42 1.42
CA ALA A 252 -4.00 -3.92 1.70
C ALA A 252 -5.08 -4.61 0.88
N ALA A 253 -4.77 -5.24 -0.27
CA ALA A 253 -5.74 -5.94 -1.10
C ALA A 253 -6.37 -7.15 -0.39
N GLN A 254 -5.69 -7.73 0.61
CA GLN A 254 -6.27 -8.82 1.41
C GLN A 254 -7.39 -8.32 2.34
N GLN A 255 -7.28 -7.08 2.84
CA GLN A 255 -8.30 -6.46 3.71
C GLN A 255 -9.37 -5.70 2.90
N LEU A 256 -8.97 -5.09 1.78
CA LEU A 256 -9.78 -4.19 0.97
C LEU A 256 -10.36 -4.88 -0.28
N SER A 257 -10.93 -6.07 -0.12
CA SER A 257 -11.37 -6.93 -1.24
C SER A 257 -12.54 -6.39 -2.06
N ASP A 258 -13.35 -5.47 -1.53
CA ASP A 258 -14.45 -4.83 -2.27
C ASP A 258 -13.98 -3.66 -3.17
N ALA A 259 -12.68 -3.32 -3.15
CA ALA A 259 -12.07 -2.41 -4.11
C ALA A 259 -12.08 -3.02 -5.53
N LEU A 260 -11.84 -2.20 -6.55
CA LEU A 260 -11.56 -2.70 -7.89
C LEU A 260 -10.11 -3.18 -7.94
N LEU A 261 -9.90 -4.47 -7.69
CA LEU A 261 -8.57 -5.08 -7.71
C LEU A 261 -8.05 -5.21 -9.14
N VAL A 262 -6.82 -4.74 -9.36
CA VAL A 262 -6.19 -4.74 -10.69
C VAL A 262 -4.79 -5.33 -10.68
N ASN A 263 -4.39 -5.90 -11.82
CA ASN A 263 -3.00 -6.13 -12.17
C ASN A 263 -2.38 -4.84 -12.77
N PRO A 264 -1.50 -4.12 -12.04
CA PRO A 264 -0.89 -2.89 -12.55
C PRO A 264 0.00 -3.10 -13.79
N TYR A 265 0.43 -4.33 -14.09
CA TYR A 265 1.18 -4.62 -15.31
C TYR A 265 0.31 -4.66 -16.58
N SER A 266 -1.01 -4.54 -16.44
CA SER A 266 -1.97 -4.56 -17.54
C SER A 266 -2.62 -3.17 -17.71
N PRO A 267 -2.16 -2.36 -18.67
CA PRO A 267 -2.78 -1.08 -18.98
C PRO A 267 -4.26 -1.21 -19.35
N ASP A 268 -4.65 -2.29 -20.03
CA ASP A 268 -6.04 -2.56 -20.40
C ASP A 268 -6.93 -2.85 -19.19
N GLU A 269 -6.43 -3.60 -18.20
CA GLU A 269 -7.16 -3.87 -16.95
C GLU A 269 -7.32 -2.60 -16.12
N LEU A 270 -6.28 -1.76 -16.06
CA LEU A 270 -6.36 -0.48 -15.39
C LEU A 270 -7.33 0.49 -16.08
N ALA A 271 -7.29 0.58 -17.41
CA ALA A 271 -8.22 1.39 -18.18
C ALA A 271 -9.68 0.94 -17.96
N TYR A 272 -9.93 -0.37 -18.00
CA TYR A 272 -11.26 -0.94 -17.74
C TYR A 272 -11.74 -0.66 -16.31
N ALA A 273 -10.85 -0.76 -15.31
CA ALA A 273 -11.19 -0.45 -13.92
C ALA A 273 -11.52 1.04 -13.74
N ILE A 274 -10.81 1.94 -14.43
CA ILE A 274 -11.11 3.38 -14.41
C ILE A 274 -12.47 3.64 -15.04
N GLU A 275 -12.76 3.07 -16.22
CA GLU A 275 -14.09 3.20 -16.85
C GLU A 275 -15.19 2.67 -15.93
N THR A 276 -14.99 1.50 -15.34
CA THR A 276 -15.92 0.90 -14.37
C THR A 276 -16.15 1.83 -13.16
N ALA A 277 -15.09 2.43 -12.63
CA ALA A 277 -15.19 3.35 -11.49
C ALA A 277 -15.94 4.64 -11.83
N LEU A 278 -15.75 5.19 -13.04
CA LEU A 278 -16.44 6.38 -13.53
C LEU A 278 -17.94 6.15 -13.68
N ASP A 279 -18.32 4.98 -14.21
CA ASP A 279 -19.72 4.65 -14.47
C ASP A 279 -20.41 3.98 -13.27
N MET A 280 -19.71 3.79 -12.15
CA MET A 280 -20.23 3.04 -10.99
C MET A 280 -21.42 3.78 -10.34
N PRO A 281 -22.61 3.15 -10.28
CA PRO A 281 -23.78 3.76 -9.64
C PRO A 281 -23.54 4.04 -8.16
N LEU A 282 -24.12 5.13 -7.64
CA LEU A 282 -23.96 5.54 -6.24
C LEU A 282 -24.28 4.41 -5.25
N ALA A 283 -25.33 3.63 -5.50
CA ALA A 283 -25.71 2.51 -4.63
C ALA A 283 -24.59 1.45 -4.54
N GLU A 284 -23.90 1.16 -5.65
CA GLU A 284 -22.77 0.22 -5.64
C GLU A 284 -21.55 0.83 -4.94
N ARG A 285 -21.26 2.12 -5.19
CA ARG A 285 -20.17 2.84 -4.50
C ARG A 285 -20.33 2.81 -2.99
N LYS A 286 -21.52 3.14 -2.47
CA LYS A 286 -21.83 3.07 -1.04
C LYS A 286 -21.65 1.65 -0.49
N ARG A 287 -22.22 0.64 -1.16
CA ARG A 287 -22.10 -0.77 -0.74
C ARG A 287 -20.64 -1.24 -0.64
N ARG A 288 -19.79 -0.87 -1.61
CA ARG A 288 -18.36 -1.23 -1.58
C ARG A 288 -17.63 -0.45 -0.50
N TRP A 289 -17.82 0.87 -0.47
CA TRP A 289 -17.17 1.75 0.50
C TRP A 289 -17.49 1.37 1.95
N GLU A 290 -18.74 1.07 2.29
CA GLU A 290 -19.14 0.67 3.66
C GLU A 290 -18.34 -0.53 4.17
N LYS A 291 -18.09 -1.52 3.30
CA LYS A 291 -17.28 -2.69 3.68
C LYS A 291 -15.79 -2.35 3.81
N LEU A 292 -15.27 -1.53 2.90
CA LEU A 292 -13.88 -1.08 2.94
C LEU A 292 -13.62 -0.24 4.18
N GLU A 293 -14.48 0.73 4.46
CA GLU A 293 -14.40 1.64 5.61
C GLU A 293 -14.47 0.86 6.91
N LYS A 294 -15.38 -0.13 7.01
CA LYS A 294 -15.48 -1.00 8.18
C LYS A 294 -14.15 -1.70 8.48
N SER A 295 -13.51 -2.30 7.46
CA SER A 295 -12.20 -2.95 7.64
C SER A 295 -11.13 -1.94 8.06
N VAL A 296 -11.07 -0.76 7.43
CA VAL A 296 -10.08 0.27 7.80
C VAL A 296 -10.25 0.76 9.23
N ARG A 297 -11.50 0.92 9.70
CA ARG A 297 -11.82 1.38 11.04
C ARG A 297 -11.54 0.32 12.10
N GLU A 298 -11.95 -0.92 11.86
CA GLU A 298 -11.85 -2.03 12.82
C GLU A 298 -10.43 -2.60 12.87
N GLU A 299 -9.68 -2.59 11.76
CA GLU A 299 -8.32 -3.14 11.66
C GLU A 299 -7.27 -2.00 11.59
N ASN A 300 -7.30 -1.17 12.64
CA ASN A 300 -6.53 0.07 12.74
C ASN A 300 -5.16 -0.11 13.45
N ILE A 301 -4.38 0.98 13.56
CA ILE A 301 -3.03 0.95 14.15
C ILE A 301 -3.01 0.48 15.61
N THR A 302 -4.09 0.74 16.36
CA THR A 302 -4.21 0.34 17.77
C THR A 302 -4.36 -1.17 17.88
N VAL A 303 -5.16 -1.79 17.00
CA VAL A 303 -5.30 -3.24 16.91
C VAL A 303 -3.96 -3.89 16.56
N TRP A 304 -3.31 -3.43 15.49
CA TRP A 304 -1.97 -3.89 15.11
C TRP A 304 -0.96 -3.83 16.27
N THR A 305 -0.94 -2.71 17.00
CA THR A 305 -0.02 -2.50 18.13
C THR A 305 -0.32 -3.47 19.27
N ASN A 306 -1.59 -3.63 19.62
CA ASN A 306 -2.02 -4.49 20.72
C ASN A 306 -1.77 -5.96 20.40
N ASP A 307 -2.12 -6.41 19.20
CA ASP A 307 -1.95 -7.81 18.79
C ASP A 307 -0.48 -8.20 18.79
N PHE A 308 0.38 -7.41 18.15
CA PHE A 308 1.82 -7.69 18.12
C PHE A 308 2.46 -7.64 19.52
N ALA A 309 2.10 -6.65 20.34
CA ALA A 309 2.65 -6.50 21.68
C ALA A 309 2.15 -7.59 22.65
N ASN A 310 0.88 -8.01 22.53
CA ASN A 310 0.31 -9.07 23.35
C ASN A 310 0.91 -10.42 22.97
N ASP A 311 1.02 -10.74 21.67
CA ASP A 311 1.67 -11.97 21.22
C ASP A 311 3.12 -12.04 21.69
N LEU A 312 3.88 -10.93 21.60
CA LEU A 312 5.24 -10.88 22.13
C LEU A 312 5.31 -11.09 23.65
N ARG A 313 4.25 -10.71 24.39
CA ARG A 313 4.17 -10.93 25.86
C ARG A 313 3.77 -12.36 26.23
N ILE A 314 3.01 -13.05 25.40
CA ILE A 314 2.50 -14.40 25.72
C ILE A 314 3.30 -15.51 25.05
N ILE A 315 4.14 -15.21 24.05
CA ILE A 315 5.08 -16.19 23.50
C ILE A 315 5.90 -16.77 24.65
N GLU A 316 5.59 -18.03 24.97
CA GLU A 316 6.23 -18.78 26.03
C GLU A 316 7.72 -18.87 25.70
N ALA A 317 8.53 -18.42 26.66
CA ALA A 317 9.95 -18.70 26.65
C ALA A 317 10.10 -20.19 26.98
N ASP A 318 10.15 -21.03 25.95
CA ASP A 318 10.66 -22.40 26.06
C ASP A 318 12.19 -22.33 26.22
N LEU A 319 12.62 -21.64 27.28
CA LEU A 319 14.00 -21.49 27.71
C LEU A 319 14.26 -22.49 28.83
N SER A 320 14.17 -23.78 28.52
CA SER A 320 14.96 -24.77 29.24
C SER A 320 16.21 -25.04 28.41
N PRO A 321 17.43 -24.70 28.87
CA PRO A 321 18.62 -25.25 28.24
C PRO A 321 18.59 -26.78 28.40
N PRO A 322 19.08 -27.58 27.44
CA PRO A 322 19.38 -28.96 27.74
C PRO A 322 20.39 -28.96 28.88
N ILE A 323 19.97 -29.51 30.02
CA ILE A 323 20.87 -29.81 31.13
C ILE A 323 21.85 -30.86 30.58
N HIS A 324 23.02 -30.42 30.15
CA HIS A 324 24.15 -31.32 29.92
C HIS A 324 24.65 -31.76 31.30
N ASN A 325 24.37 -33.02 31.65
CA ASN A 325 25.12 -33.77 32.65
C ASN A 325 26.43 -34.28 32.04
#